data_AF-A0A1X0K608-F1
#
_entry.id   AF-A0A1X0K608-F1
#
_cell.length_a   1.000
_cell.length_b   1.000
_cell.length_c   1.000
_cell.angle_alpha   90.00
_cell.angle_beta   90.00
_cell.angle_gamma   90.00
#
_symmetry.space_group_name_H-M   'P 1'
#
loop_
_entity.id
_entity.type
_entity.pdbx_description
1 polymer ?
#
loop_
_entity_poly.entity_id
_entity_poly.type
_entity_poly.pdbx_seq_one_letter_code
_entity_poly.pdbx_strand_id
1 'polypeptide(L)'
;MPRKRWVSQELWTRVPSPVRHDPAAFRIFAADDDVLDVVSGGDADEAGHAVWWNEHISDIDAEAEIAAALAVIRSGERQLDRAVLHARGRQMSWARIGAAAGMSAQSAHERWAQRVREASHE
;
A
#
# COMPACT_ATOMS: atom_id res chain seq x y z
N MET A 1 5.41 29.60 19.34
CA MET A 1 4.96 28.32 19.91
C MET A 1 3.99 27.67 18.93
N PRO A 2 4.20 26.41 18.51
CA PRO A 2 3.23 25.72 17.65
C PRO A 2 1.85 25.67 18.34
N ARG A 3 0.78 25.97 17.59
CA ARG A 3 -0.58 26.20 18.13
C ARG A 3 -1.36 24.92 18.44
N LYS A 4 -0.90 23.76 17.98
CA LYS A 4 -1.49 22.45 18.27
C LYS A 4 -0.38 21.52 18.74
N ARG A 5 -0.61 20.84 19.86
CA ARG A 5 0.24 19.77 20.38
C ARG A 5 -0.63 18.54 20.49
N TRP A 6 -0.14 17.43 19.94
CA TRP A 6 -0.70 16.13 20.21
C TRP A 6 0.04 15.51 21.39
N VAL A 7 -0.69 14.80 22.23
CA VAL A 7 -0.18 13.99 23.32
C VAL A 7 -0.97 12.69 23.22
N SER A 8 -0.29 11.54 23.19
CA SER A 8 -0.98 10.25 23.17
C SER A 8 -1.86 10.09 24.41
N GLN A 9 -2.93 9.32 24.27
CA GLN A 9 -3.78 8.94 25.41
C GLN A 9 -3.03 8.05 26.40
N GLU A 10 -2.10 7.25 25.91
CA GLU A 10 -1.28 6.37 26.74
C GLU A 10 0.13 6.96 26.87
N LEU A 11 0.59 7.08 28.11
CA LEU A 11 1.86 7.70 28.44
C LEU A 11 2.86 6.63 28.87
N TRP A 12 4.09 6.74 28.37
CA TRP A 12 5.16 5.86 28.80
C TRP A 12 5.50 6.09 30.26
N THR A 13 5.72 4.98 30.96
CA THR A 13 6.11 4.95 32.37
C THR A 13 7.57 4.56 32.48
N ARG A 14 8.33 5.30 33.30
CA ARG A 14 9.72 4.94 33.62
C ARG A 14 9.74 3.70 34.51
N VAL A 15 10.52 2.69 34.14
CA VAL A 15 10.71 1.45 34.92
C VAL A 15 12.11 1.41 35.57
N PRO A 16 12.28 0.69 36.70
CA PRO A 16 13.52 0.79 37.50
C PRO A 16 14.66 -0.11 37.00
N SER A 17 14.44 -0.96 36.00
CA SER A 17 15.50 -1.85 35.49
C SER A 17 15.38 -2.10 33.98
N PRO A 18 16.51 -2.37 33.28
CA PRO A 18 16.50 -2.68 31.85
C PRO A 18 15.65 -3.90 31.51
N VAL A 19 15.57 -4.89 32.41
CA VAL A 19 14.79 -6.12 32.20
C VAL A 19 13.28 -5.84 32.05
N ARG A 20 12.81 -4.70 32.53
CA ARG A 20 11.39 -4.29 32.42
C ARG A 20 11.13 -3.35 31.24
N HIS A 21 12.17 -2.95 30.52
CA HIS A 21 12.10 -2.07 29.35
C HIS A 21 11.33 -2.76 28.23
N ASP A 22 10.28 -2.11 27.75
CA ASP A 22 9.39 -2.58 26.70
C ASP A 22 8.62 -1.36 26.15
N PRO A 23 9.17 -0.67 25.12
CA PRO A 23 8.56 0.52 24.56
C PRO A 23 7.21 0.24 23.92
N ALA A 24 6.99 -0.95 23.36
CA ALA A 24 5.71 -1.34 22.78
C ALA A 24 4.61 -1.48 23.85
N ALA A 25 4.99 -1.77 25.10
CA ALA A 25 4.10 -1.81 26.26
C ALA A 25 4.22 -0.57 27.16
N PHE A 26 4.60 0.58 26.59
CA PHE A 26 4.65 1.87 27.29
C PHE A 26 5.58 1.89 28.52
N ARG A 27 6.67 1.11 28.52
CA ARG A 27 7.61 1.00 29.64
C ARG A 27 9.03 1.31 29.20
N ILE A 28 9.61 2.41 29.69
CA ILE A 28 10.99 2.79 29.35
C ILE A 28 11.89 2.68 30.57
N PHE A 29 12.95 1.88 30.47
CA PHE A 29 14.08 2.02 31.39
C PHE A 29 14.93 3.22 31.00
N ALA A 30 15.27 4.05 31.98
CA ALA A 30 16.24 5.13 31.87
C ALA A 30 17.09 5.12 33.14
N ALA A 31 18.42 5.16 33.03
CA ALA A 31 19.28 5.41 34.18
C ALA A 31 19.05 6.85 34.69
N ASP A 32 19.30 7.11 35.98
CA ASP A 32 19.11 8.46 36.55
C ASP A 32 19.98 9.53 35.85
N ASP A 33 21.11 9.10 35.30
CA ASP A 33 22.04 9.97 34.59
C ASP A 33 21.65 10.24 33.12
N ASP A 34 20.71 9.48 32.55
CA ASP A 34 20.39 9.46 31.10
C ASP A 34 18.99 10.01 30.76
N VAL A 35 18.34 10.73 31.68
CA VAL A 35 16.92 11.14 31.58
C VAL A 35 16.60 11.97 30.31
N LEU A 36 17.58 12.67 29.72
CA LEU A 36 17.38 13.56 28.57
C LEU A 36 17.56 12.87 27.21
N ASP A 37 18.30 11.77 27.13
CA ASP A 37 18.72 11.15 25.85
C ASP A 37 17.96 9.86 25.52
N VAL A 38 17.21 9.31 26.47
CA VAL A 38 16.45 8.05 26.33
C VAL A 38 15.45 8.05 25.16
N VAL A 39 15.01 9.23 24.71
CA VAL A 39 13.98 9.39 23.68
C VAL A 39 14.52 9.82 22.32
N SER A 40 15.84 10.00 22.16
CA SER A 40 16.41 10.49 20.90
C SER A 40 17.04 9.34 20.08
N GLY A 41 16.34 8.91 19.03
CA GLY A 41 16.87 7.96 18.04
C GLY A 41 17.03 6.51 18.53
N GLY A 42 16.36 6.15 19.63
CA GLY A 42 16.28 4.79 20.17
C GLY A 42 14.89 4.16 19.99
N ASP A 43 14.71 2.97 20.55
CA ASP A 43 13.45 2.20 20.49
C ASP A 43 12.22 2.92 21.08
N ALA A 44 12.42 3.82 22.04
CA ALA A 44 11.38 4.70 22.58
C ALA A 44 10.86 5.71 21.54
N ASP A 45 11.74 6.24 20.69
CA ASP A 45 11.37 7.14 19.59
C ASP A 45 10.60 6.38 18.51
N GLU A 46 11.09 5.19 18.13
CA GLU A 46 10.41 4.30 17.18
C GLU A 46 9.00 3.92 17.66
N ALA A 47 8.86 3.57 18.95
CA ALA A 47 7.56 3.23 19.53
C ALA A 47 6.62 4.44 19.61
N GLY A 48 7.14 5.63 19.98
CA GLY A 48 6.39 6.87 19.97
C GLY A 48 5.92 7.27 18.56
N HIS A 49 6.80 7.11 17.57
CA HIS A 49 6.48 7.30 16.16
C HIS A 49 5.39 6.32 15.71
N ALA A 50 5.48 5.04 16.06
CA ALA A 50 4.49 4.03 15.71
C ALA A 50 3.10 4.36 16.27
N VAL A 51 3.01 4.80 17.53
CA VAL A 51 1.72 5.22 18.11
C VAL A 51 1.15 6.43 17.37
N TRP A 52 1.96 7.45 17.13
CA TRP A 52 1.50 8.62 16.38
C TRP A 52 1.04 8.24 14.97
N TRP A 53 1.81 7.41 14.27
CA TRP A 53 1.51 6.95 12.91
C TRP A 53 0.18 6.19 12.86
N ASN A 54 -0.02 5.24 13.77
CA ASN A 54 -1.23 4.43 13.83
C ASN A 54 -2.48 5.26 14.17
N GLU A 55 -2.34 6.31 14.97
CA GLU A 55 -3.48 7.17 15.33
C GLU A 55 -3.87 8.15 14.20
N HIS A 56 -2.98 8.47 13.27
CA HIS A 56 -3.18 9.60 12.34
C HIS A 56 -3.01 9.27 10.86
N ILE A 57 -2.12 8.32 10.52
CA ILE A 57 -1.62 8.12 9.16
C ILE A 57 -1.91 6.70 8.64
N SER A 58 -1.93 5.67 9.49
CA SER A 58 -2.03 4.28 9.03
C SER A 58 -3.22 4.00 8.11
N ASP A 59 -4.38 4.59 8.39
CA ASP A 59 -5.58 4.41 7.55
C ASP A 59 -5.42 5.11 6.20
N ILE A 60 -4.78 6.29 6.18
CA ILE A 60 -4.49 7.04 4.95
C ILE A 60 -3.50 6.27 4.08
N ASP A 61 -2.47 5.67 4.68
CA ASP A 61 -1.53 4.82 3.95
C ASP A 61 -2.20 3.57 3.39
N ALA A 62 -3.02 2.89 4.20
CA ALA A 62 -3.74 1.70 3.76
C ALA A 62 -4.66 2.02 2.56
N GLU A 63 -5.38 3.14 2.62
CA GLU A 63 -6.18 3.63 1.50
C GLU A 63 -5.32 3.96 0.27
N ALA A 64 -4.17 4.61 0.48
CA ALA A 64 -3.24 4.94 -0.60
C ALA A 64 -2.62 3.69 -1.26
N GLU A 65 -2.27 2.67 -0.47
CA GLU A 65 -1.77 1.38 -0.95
C GLU A 65 -2.82 0.66 -1.81
N ILE A 66 -4.08 0.62 -1.36
CA ILE A 66 -5.19 0.07 -2.13
C ILE A 66 -5.36 0.84 -3.44
N ALA A 67 -5.35 2.18 -3.38
CA ALA A 67 -5.48 3.02 -4.56
C ALA A 67 -4.34 2.79 -5.57
N ALA A 68 -3.10 2.63 -5.09
CA ALA A 68 -1.93 2.33 -5.89
C ALA A 68 -2.05 0.94 -6.56
N ALA A 69 -2.45 -0.09 -5.81
CA ALA A 69 -2.67 -1.44 -6.34
C ALA A 69 -3.75 -1.44 -7.43
N LEU A 70 -4.86 -0.73 -7.21
CA LEU A 70 -5.91 -0.56 -8.22
C LEU A 70 -5.42 0.19 -9.46
N ALA A 71 -4.55 1.19 -9.30
CA ALA A 71 -3.96 1.90 -10.43
C ALA A 71 -3.09 0.97 -11.29
N VAL A 72 -2.31 0.08 -10.66
CA VAL A 72 -1.52 -0.95 -11.34
C VAL A 72 -2.42 -1.92 -12.11
N ILE A 73 -3.48 -2.43 -11.47
CA ILE A 73 -4.44 -3.34 -12.12
C ILE A 73 -5.05 -2.68 -13.36
N ARG A 74 -5.60 -1.47 -13.22
CA ARG A 74 -6.20 -0.74 -14.35
C ARG A 74 -5.20 -0.46 -15.46
N SER A 75 -3.94 -0.20 -15.13
CA SER A 75 -2.87 -0.02 -16.12
C SER A 75 -2.62 -1.33 -16.89
N GLY A 76 -2.52 -2.45 -16.18
CA GLY A 76 -2.39 -3.79 -16.78
C GLY A 76 -3.57 -4.16 -17.68
N GLU A 77 -4.80 -3.86 -17.27
CA GLU A 77 -6.00 -4.09 -18.10
C GLU A 77 -5.96 -3.27 -19.39
N ARG A 78 -5.59 -1.98 -19.32
CA ARG A 78 -5.42 -1.15 -20.52
C ARG A 78 -4.31 -1.67 -21.43
N GLN A 79 -3.22 -2.17 -20.86
CA GLN A 79 -2.12 -2.76 -21.63
C GLN A 79 -2.57 -4.04 -22.32
N LEU A 80 -3.32 -4.90 -21.63
CA LEU A 80 -3.92 -6.12 -22.19
C LEU A 80 -4.87 -5.78 -23.34
N ASP A 81 -5.77 -4.81 -23.16
CA ASP A 81 -6.69 -4.37 -24.21
C ASP A 81 -5.92 -3.90 -25.46
N ARG A 82 -4.87 -3.09 -25.29
CA ARG A 82 -4.02 -2.64 -26.42
C ARG A 82 -3.31 -3.80 -27.11
N ALA A 83 -2.81 -4.78 -26.35
CA ALA A 83 -2.17 -5.97 -26.92
C ALA A 83 -3.16 -6.80 -27.76
N VAL A 84 -4.40 -6.93 -27.30
CA VAL A 84 -5.47 -7.63 -28.05
C VAL A 84 -5.84 -6.88 -29.32
N LEU A 85 -5.99 -5.56 -29.26
CA LEU A 85 -6.26 -4.74 -30.46
C LEU A 85 -5.14 -4.90 -31.49
N HIS A 86 -3.87 -4.82 -31.07
CA HIS A 86 -2.73 -5.05 -31.94
C HIS A 86 -2.70 -6.47 -32.54
N ALA A 87 -2.99 -7.50 -31.74
CA ALA A 87 -3.10 -8.88 -32.22
C ALA A 87 -4.22 -9.04 -33.27
N ARG A 88 -5.37 -8.40 -33.06
CA ARG A 88 -6.48 -8.39 -34.01
C ARG A 88 -6.15 -7.64 -35.30
N GLY A 89 -5.41 -6.52 -35.23
CA GLY A 89 -4.87 -5.82 -36.40
C GLY A 89 -3.94 -6.70 -37.24
N ARG A 90 -3.25 -7.65 -36.61
CA ARG A 90 -2.44 -8.70 -37.27
C ARG A 90 -3.25 -9.93 -37.67
N GLN A 91 -4.58 -9.82 -37.69
CA GLN A 91 -5.53 -10.88 -38.10
C GLN A 91 -5.46 -12.16 -37.24
N MET A 92 -4.93 -12.08 -36.01
CA MET A 92 -4.86 -13.23 -35.09
C MET A 92 -6.28 -13.68 -34.69
N SER A 93 -6.54 -14.99 -34.71
CA SER A 93 -7.88 -15.53 -34.42
C SER A 93 -8.24 -15.40 -32.93
N TRP A 94 -9.54 -15.33 -32.64
CA TRP A 94 -10.04 -15.30 -31.26
C TRP A 94 -9.64 -16.52 -30.45
N ALA A 95 -9.51 -17.69 -31.08
CA ALA A 95 -9.01 -18.89 -30.41
C ALA A 95 -7.56 -18.73 -29.94
N ARG A 96 -6.69 -18.15 -30.77
CA ARG A 96 -5.28 -17.94 -30.41
C ARG A 96 -5.11 -16.82 -29.39
N ILE A 97 -5.93 -15.76 -29.48
CA ILE A 97 -5.97 -14.69 -28.48
C ILE A 97 -6.48 -15.22 -27.14
N GLY A 98 -7.57 -15.99 -27.13
CA GLY A 98 -8.10 -16.63 -25.93
C GLY A 98 -7.06 -17.54 -25.27
N ALA A 99 -6.40 -18.40 -26.06
CA ALA A 99 -5.33 -19.25 -25.55
C ALA A 99 -4.17 -18.44 -24.93
N ALA A 100 -3.75 -17.34 -25.58
CA ALA A 100 -2.70 -16.46 -25.05
C ALA A 100 -3.13 -15.72 -23.77
N ALA A 101 -4.42 -15.44 -23.61
CA ALA A 101 -4.99 -14.79 -22.44
C ALA A 101 -5.48 -15.79 -21.36
N GLY A 102 -5.26 -17.10 -21.55
CA GLY A 102 -5.68 -18.14 -20.61
C GLY A 102 -7.21 -18.34 -20.51
N MET A 103 -7.96 -18.06 -21.57
CA MET A 103 -9.42 -18.18 -21.60
C MET A 103 -9.96 -18.79 -22.90
N SER A 104 -11.26 -19.09 -22.93
CA SER A 104 -11.90 -19.63 -24.13
C SER A 104 -11.94 -18.59 -25.27
N ALA A 105 -12.03 -19.07 -26.51
CA ALA A 105 -12.20 -18.22 -27.69
C ALA A 105 -13.46 -17.34 -27.60
N GLN A 106 -14.55 -17.91 -27.09
CA GLN A 106 -15.82 -17.22 -26.91
C GLN A 106 -15.70 -16.11 -25.87
N SER A 107 -15.09 -16.40 -24.71
CA SER A 107 -14.87 -15.40 -23.65
C SER A 107 -14.00 -14.25 -24.13
N ALA A 108 -12.96 -14.54 -24.93
CA ALA A 108 -12.12 -13.52 -25.55
C ALA A 108 -12.92 -12.67 -26.54
N HIS A 109 -13.74 -13.30 -27.37
CA HIS A 109 -14.62 -12.59 -28.32
C HIS A 109 -15.60 -11.66 -27.59
N GLU A 110 -16.35 -12.17 -26.63
CA GLU A 110 -17.33 -11.40 -25.85
C GLU A 110 -16.68 -10.18 -25.16
N ARG A 111 -15.47 -10.36 -24.61
CA ARG A 111 -14.76 -9.28 -23.91
C ARG A 111 -14.25 -8.17 -24.83
N TRP A 112 -13.69 -8.51 -26.00
CA TRP A 112 -12.91 -7.56 -26.80
C TRP A 112 -13.50 -7.24 -28.18
N ALA A 113 -14.47 -8.00 -28.70
CA ALA A 113 -14.96 -7.79 -30.06
C ALA A 113 -15.57 -6.40 -30.27
N GLN A 114 -16.26 -5.84 -29.27
CA GLN A 114 -16.81 -4.48 -29.37
C GLN A 114 -15.70 -3.42 -29.46
N ARG A 115 -14.69 -3.49 -28.61
CA ARG A 115 -13.53 -2.57 -28.63
C ARG A 115 -12.79 -2.63 -29.97
N VAL A 116 -12.64 -3.83 -30.54
CA VAL A 116 -12.02 -4.01 -31.87
C VAL A 116 -12.86 -3.35 -32.96
N ARG A 117 -14.19 -3.48 -32.91
CA ARG A 117 -15.08 -2.81 -33.86
C ARG A 117 -14.96 -1.30 -33.76
N GLU A 118 -14.93 -0.76 -32.54
CA GLU A 118 -14.79 0.68 -32.31
C GLU A 118 -13.44 1.20 -32.85
N ALA A 119 -12.34 0.53 -32.53
CA ALA A 119 -11.00 0.91 -32.98
C ALA A 119 -10.74 0.72 -34.49
N SER A 120 -11.64 0.05 -35.23
CA SER A 120 -11.53 -0.12 -36.68
C SER A 120 -12.26 0.98 -37.47
N HIS A 121 -13.03 1.84 -36.78
CA HIS A 121 -13.75 2.97 -37.38
C HIS A 121 -13.10 4.34 -37.06
N GLU A 122 -11.97 4.32 -36.35
CA GLU A 122 -11.08 5.45 -36.05
C GLU A 122 -9.91 5.46 -37.03
#